data_AF-A0A2P6RYC2-F1
#
_entry.id   AF-A0A2P6RYC2-F1
#
_cell.length_a   1.000
_cell.length_b   1.000
_cell.length_c   1.000
_cell.angle_alpha   90.00
_cell.angle_beta   90.00
_cell.angle_gamma   90.00
#
_symmetry.space_group_name_H-M   'P 1'
#
loop_
_entity.id
_entity.type
_entity.pdbx_description
1 polymer ?
#
loop_
_entity_poly.entity_id
_entity_poly.type
_entity_poly.pdbx_seq_one_letter_code
_entity_poly.pdbx_strand_id
1 'polypeptide(L)'
;MEFDPSSATFMKALYVISVTDTLKWEQKMKFYSKWGWTEDDVLLAFRRSPLFMSFSEKIISSKMDFYVNTMGCQPSDVVGCPDVLTYSLEKRIIPRCSVIRLLQLEGLIAKEDVSILTILQKSEKWFLERFVIKYQEQVPELLTSYKEKISLAKIGLGLDERGGVKQV
;
A
#
# COMPACT_ATOMS: atom_id res chain seq x y z
N MET A 1 18.99 9.39 16.05
CA MET A 1 18.17 8.25 15.58
C MET A 1 18.72 7.01 16.26
N GLU A 2 17.97 6.38 17.16
CA GLU A 2 18.40 5.13 17.79
C GLU A 2 17.87 3.95 16.98
N PHE A 3 18.74 3.35 16.18
CA PHE A 3 18.51 2.06 15.56
C PHE A 3 19.41 1.04 16.26
N ASP A 4 18.90 -0.17 16.47
CA ASP A 4 19.77 -1.30 16.82
C ASP A 4 20.66 -1.62 15.59
N PRO A 5 22.00 -1.47 15.69
CA PRO A 5 22.93 -1.71 14.58
C PRO A 5 22.85 -3.13 14.00
N SER A 6 22.34 -4.10 14.76
CA SER A 6 22.16 -5.48 14.31
C SER A 6 20.84 -5.73 13.57
N SER A 7 19.92 -4.77 13.57
CA SER A 7 18.59 -4.93 12.97
C SER A 7 18.60 -4.79 11.44
N ALA A 8 17.70 -5.53 10.77
CA ALA A 8 17.46 -5.35 9.34
C ALA A 8 16.99 -3.91 9.01
N THR A 9 16.33 -3.25 9.95
CA THR A 9 15.89 -1.85 9.81
C THR A 9 17.07 -0.90 9.76
N PHE A 10 18.11 -1.11 10.58
CA PHE A 10 19.35 -0.32 10.51
C PHE A 10 20.01 -0.43 9.12
N MET A 11 20.16 -1.65 8.61
CA MET A 11 20.74 -1.87 7.28
C MET A 11 19.95 -1.18 6.17
N LYS A 12 18.60 -1.20 6.25
CA LYS A 12 17.73 -0.47 5.33
C LYS A 12 17.91 1.05 5.47
N ALA A 13 18.03 1.58 6.69
CA ALA A 13 18.25 3.00 6.93
C ALA A 13 19.60 3.45 6.37
N LEU A 14 20.66 2.70 6.63
CA LEU A 14 22.01 2.96 6.11
C LEU A 14 22.01 2.95 4.58
N TYR A 15 21.36 1.95 3.97
CA TYR A 15 21.19 1.90 2.51
C TYR A 15 20.53 3.18 1.99
N VAL A 16 19.38 3.57 2.54
CA VAL A 16 18.65 4.76 2.08
C VAL A 16 19.50 6.02 2.23
N ILE A 17 20.14 6.21 3.38
CA ILE A 17 21.01 7.37 3.64
C ILE A 17 22.19 7.39 2.66
N SER A 18 22.79 6.24 2.36
CA SER A 18 23.93 6.16 1.43
C SER A 18 23.60 6.54 -0.01
N VAL A 19 22.34 6.39 -0.43
CA VAL A 19 21.87 6.67 -1.81
C VAL A 19 21.07 7.97 -1.92
N THR A 20 20.80 8.64 -0.80
CA THR A 20 19.97 9.85 -0.74
C THR A 20 20.81 11.03 -0.26
N ASP A 21 21.10 11.96 -1.17
CA ASP A 21 21.71 13.24 -0.83
C ASP A 21 20.71 14.19 -0.14
N THR A 22 21.23 15.25 0.46
CA THR A 22 20.44 16.23 1.22
C THR A 22 19.34 16.88 0.37
N LEU A 23 19.61 17.16 -0.91
CA LEU A 23 18.63 17.78 -1.81
C LEU A 23 17.46 16.84 -2.08
N LYS A 24 17.74 15.56 -2.36
CA LYS A 24 16.70 14.53 -2.50
C LYS A 24 15.93 14.35 -1.21
N TRP A 25 16.59 14.38 -0.06
CA TRP A 25 15.90 14.29 1.22
C TRP A 25 14.89 15.44 1.40
N GLU A 26 15.31 16.69 1.20
CA GLU A 26 14.43 17.86 1.29
C GLU A 26 13.28 17.80 0.28
N GLN A 27 13.55 17.35 -0.95
CA GLN A 27 12.52 17.12 -1.97
C GLN A 27 11.49 16.09 -1.50
N LYS A 28 11.94 14.98 -0.90
CA LYS A 28 11.06 13.98 -0.31
C LYS A 28 10.22 14.53 0.83
N MET A 29 10.80 15.31 1.74
CA MET A 29 10.06 15.94 2.84
C MET A 29 8.94 16.84 2.29
N LYS A 30 9.25 17.70 1.30
CA LYS A 30 8.27 18.54 0.60
C LYS A 30 7.22 17.74 -0.18
N PHE A 31 7.58 16.56 -0.68
CA PHE A 31 6.64 15.66 -1.33
C PHE A 31 5.64 15.09 -0.32
N TYR A 32 6.09 14.57 0.82
CA TYR A 32 5.20 14.01 1.84
C TYR A 32 4.33 15.06 2.53
N SER A 33 4.81 16.30 2.66
CA SER A 33 4.00 17.40 3.20
C SER A 33 2.77 17.72 2.34
N LYS A 34 2.82 17.46 1.02
CA LYS A 34 1.64 17.58 0.13
C LYS A 34 0.56 16.55 0.43
N TRP A 35 0.92 15.44 1.06
CA TRP A 35 0.01 14.42 1.56
C TRP A 35 -0.38 14.65 3.02
N GLY A 36 -0.02 15.79 3.60
CA GLY A 36 -0.38 16.17 4.97
C GLY A 36 0.54 15.60 6.05
N TRP A 37 1.68 14.99 5.69
CA TRP A 37 2.65 14.51 6.68
C TRP A 37 3.52 15.66 7.18
N THR A 38 3.73 15.73 8.49
CA THR A 38 4.73 16.61 9.09
C THR A 38 6.14 16.03 8.94
N GLU A 39 7.16 16.82 9.23
CA GLU A 39 8.54 16.31 9.29
C GLU A 39 8.69 15.19 10.34
N ASP A 40 8.07 15.36 11.51
CA ASP A 40 8.06 14.34 12.56
C ASP A 40 7.37 13.05 12.10
N ASP A 41 6.28 13.14 11.31
CA ASP A 41 5.61 11.97 10.74
C ASP A 41 6.54 11.21 9.79
N VAL A 42 7.25 11.91 8.91
CA VAL A 42 8.21 11.29 7.98
C VAL A 42 9.34 10.62 8.76
N LEU A 43 9.88 11.28 9.79
CA LEU A 43 10.93 10.72 10.64
C LEU A 43 10.45 9.50 11.44
N LEU A 44 9.22 9.54 11.96
CA LEU A 44 8.58 8.42 12.64
C LEU A 44 8.40 7.23 11.71
N ALA A 45 7.87 7.47 10.50
CA ALA A 45 7.72 6.46 9.47
C ALA A 45 9.07 5.88 9.03
N PHE A 46 10.08 6.73 8.87
CA PHE A 46 11.43 6.33 8.47
C PHE A 46 12.07 5.40 9.49
N ARG A 47 11.90 5.65 10.79
CA ARG A 47 12.39 4.77 11.86
C ARG A 47 11.77 3.38 11.81
N ARG A 48 10.51 3.26 11.36
CA ARG A 48 9.80 1.98 11.27
C ARG A 48 10.16 1.21 10.00
N SER A 49 10.12 1.87 8.84
CA SER A 49 10.44 1.26 7.55
C SER A 49 11.18 2.25 6.66
N PRO A 50 12.52 2.30 6.70
CA PRO A 50 13.29 3.30 5.95
C PRO A 50 13.08 3.24 4.43
N LEU A 51 12.83 2.05 3.89
CA LEU A 51 12.84 1.79 2.44
C LEU A 51 11.84 2.61 1.63
N PHE A 52 10.75 3.14 2.21
CA PHE A 52 9.81 3.94 1.41
C PHE A 52 10.47 5.20 0.84
N MET A 53 11.50 5.74 1.53
CA MET A 53 12.24 6.92 1.10
C MET A 53 13.14 6.68 -0.11
N SER A 54 13.51 5.43 -0.42
CA SER A 54 14.31 5.12 -1.63
C SER A 54 13.49 4.98 -2.91
N PHE A 55 12.15 4.91 -2.84
CA PHE A 55 11.31 4.83 -4.04
C PHE A 55 11.14 6.20 -4.69
N SER A 56 10.87 6.25 -6.00
CA SER A 56 10.59 7.52 -6.70
C SER A 56 9.28 8.15 -6.22
N GLU A 57 9.16 9.47 -6.32
CA GLU A 57 7.93 10.19 -5.97
C GLU A 57 6.73 9.70 -6.80
N LYS A 58 6.95 9.38 -8.08
CA LYS A 58 5.92 8.80 -8.96
C LYS A 58 5.34 7.51 -8.38
N ILE A 59 6.19 6.58 -7.95
CA ILE A 59 5.75 5.29 -7.39
C ILE A 59 4.97 5.50 -6.09
N ILE A 60 5.47 6.36 -5.20
CA ILE A 60 4.81 6.63 -3.93
C ILE A 60 3.50 7.39 -4.13
N SER A 61 3.45 8.34 -5.06
CA SER A 61 2.25 9.09 -5.39
C SER A 61 1.14 8.17 -5.87
N SER A 62 1.43 7.19 -6.74
CA SER A 62 0.41 6.21 -7.17
C SER A 62 -0.12 5.35 -6.02
N LYS A 63 0.73 5.02 -5.03
CA LYS A 63 0.29 4.26 -3.84
C LYS A 63 -0.54 5.13 -2.89
N MET A 64 -0.10 6.36 -2.63
CA MET A 64 -0.82 7.31 -1.78
C MET A 64 -2.18 7.68 -2.37
N ASP A 65 -2.24 7.94 -3.67
CA ASP A 65 -3.49 8.18 -4.40
C ASP A 65 -4.46 7.00 -4.24
N PHE A 66 -3.97 5.78 -4.44
CA PHE A 66 -4.78 4.60 -4.22
C PHE A 66 -5.29 4.47 -2.78
N TYR A 67 -4.43 4.68 -1.77
CA TYR A 67 -4.85 4.56 -0.37
C TYR A 67 -5.84 5.66 0.04
N VAL A 68 -5.54 6.91 -0.26
CA VAL A 68 -6.29 8.06 0.23
C VAL A 68 -7.53 8.29 -0.62
N ASN A 69 -7.37 8.34 -1.95
CA ASN A 69 -8.46 8.72 -2.86
C ASN A 69 -9.32 7.52 -3.26
N THR A 70 -8.72 6.34 -3.55
CA THR A 70 -9.50 5.15 -3.93
C THR A 70 -10.05 4.38 -2.73
N MET A 71 -9.22 4.18 -1.69
CA MET A 71 -9.61 3.37 -0.53
C MET A 71 -10.18 4.18 0.63
N GLY A 72 -10.02 5.51 0.61
CA GLY A 72 -10.54 6.41 1.65
C GLY A 72 -9.80 6.34 2.98
N CYS A 73 -8.53 5.90 2.97
CA CYS A 73 -7.68 5.92 4.16
C CYS A 73 -7.29 7.35 4.51
N GLN A 74 -7.09 7.63 5.80
CA GLN A 74 -6.50 8.91 6.18
C GLN A 74 -4.98 8.86 5.91
N PRO A 75 -4.37 9.95 5.41
CA PRO A 75 -2.92 9.99 5.22
C PRO A 75 -2.12 9.66 6.49
N SER A 76 -2.64 10.01 7.66
CA SER A 76 -2.06 9.69 8.98
C SER A 76 -2.01 8.19 9.28
N ASP A 77 -2.94 7.39 8.75
CA ASP A 77 -2.95 5.94 8.96
C ASP A 77 -1.73 5.28 8.31
N VAL A 78 -1.28 5.84 7.19
CA VAL A 78 -0.11 5.37 6.44
C VAL A 78 1.20 5.66 7.20
N VAL A 79 1.27 6.76 7.97
CA VAL A 79 2.41 7.07 8.87
C VAL A 79 2.62 5.93 9.87
N GLY A 80 1.51 5.36 10.37
CA GLY A 80 1.54 4.24 11.30
C GLY A 80 2.04 2.94 10.68
N CYS A 81 1.85 2.75 9.37
CA CYS A 81 2.14 1.51 8.64
C CYS A 81 3.00 1.75 7.38
N PRO A 82 4.21 2.33 7.47
CA PRO A 82 4.97 2.77 6.31
C PRO A 82 5.43 1.64 5.38
N ASP A 83 5.47 0.39 5.86
CA ASP A 83 5.75 -0.79 5.03
C ASP A 83 4.79 -0.94 3.84
N VAL A 84 3.54 -0.45 3.97
CA VAL A 84 2.55 -0.51 2.89
C VAL A 84 2.98 0.28 1.65
N LEU A 85 3.88 1.27 1.82
CA LEU A 85 4.48 2.02 0.72
C LEU A 85 5.59 1.24 0.00
N THR A 86 6.06 0.14 0.55
CA THR A 86 7.10 -0.71 -0.05
C THR A 86 6.53 -1.86 -0.89
N TYR A 87 5.26 -2.23 -0.68
CA TYR A 87 4.62 -3.31 -1.42
C TYR A 87 4.32 -2.94 -2.88
N SER A 88 4.22 -3.95 -3.74
CA SER A 88 3.84 -3.77 -5.15
C SER A 88 2.36 -3.38 -5.25
N LEU A 89 2.10 -2.29 -5.97
CA LEU A 89 0.75 -1.80 -6.22
C LEU A 89 -0.10 -2.85 -6.94
N GLU A 90 0.40 -3.34 -8.07
CA GLU A 90 -0.32 -4.29 -8.94
C GLU A 90 -0.33 -5.72 -8.39
N LYS A 91 0.74 -6.17 -7.73
CA LYS A 91 0.86 -7.59 -7.32
C LYS A 91 0.29 -7.87 -5.93
N ARG A 92 0.14 -6.86 -5.07
CA ARG A 92 -0.28 -7.07 -3.68
C ARG A 92 -1.36 -6.11 -3.22
N ILE A 93 -1.19 -4.82 -3.49
CA ILE A 93 -2.10 -3.80 -2.96
C ILE A 93 -3.47 -3.91 -3.62
N ILE A 94 -3.52 -3.76 -4.94
CA ILE A 94 -4.77 -3.83 -5.71
C ILE A 94 -5.48 -5.17 -5.52
N PRO A 95 -4.85 -6.35 -5.73
CA PRO A 95 -5.56 -7.63 -5.62
C PRO A 95 -6.21 -7.86 -4.25
N ARG A 96 -5.53 -7.47 -3.17
CA ARG A 96 -6.08 -7.63 -1.82
C ARG A 96 -7.19 -6.64 -1.54
N CYS A 97 -7.04 -5.38 -1.94
CA CYS A 97 -8.07 -4.38 -1.77
C CYS A 97 -9.32 -4.69 -2.59
N SER A 98 -9.17 -5.22 -3.81
CA SER A 98 -10.28 -5.68 -4.65
C SER A 98 -11.13 -6.75 -3.96
N VAL A 99 -10.49 -7.78 -3.39
CA VAL A 99 -11.19 -8.82 -2.64
C VAL A 99 -11.94 -8.25 -1.44
N ILE A 100 -11.30 -7.39 -0.64
CA ILE A 100 -11.95 -6.79 0.53
C ILE A 100 -13.14 -5.93 0.12
N ARG A 101 -13.01 -5.15 -0.96
CA ARG A 101 -14.12 -4.35 -1.51
C ARG A 101 -15.27 -5.23 -1.99
N LEU A 102 -14.98 -6.31 -2.72
CA LEU A 102 -16.00 -7.24 -3.18
C LEU A 102 -16.78 -7.84 -2.00
N LEU A 103 -16.06 -8.33 -0.98
CA LEU A 103 -16.70 -8.87 0.23
C LEU A 103 -17.54 -7.82 0.99
N GLN A 104 -17.14 -6.56 0.99
CA GLN A 104 -17.92 -5.46 1.56
C GLN A 104 -19.20 -5.19 0.76
N LEU A 105 -19.12 -5.22 -0.58
CA LEU A 105 -20.27 -5.02 -1.47
C LEU A 105 -21.28 -6.16 -1.35
N GLU A 106 -20.81 -7.40 -1.19
CA GLU A 106 -21.65 -8.58 -0.92
C GLU A 106 -22.19 -8.62 0.52
N GLY A 107 -21.84 -7.64 1.36
CA GLY A 107 -22.29 -7.57 2.77
C GLY A 107 -21.71 -8.67 3.67
N LEU A 108 -20.65 -9.36 3.23
CA LEU A 108 -20.02 -10.48 3.95
C LEU A 108 -19.05 -10.03 5.04
N ILE A 109 -18.57 -8.78 4.96
CA ILE A 109 -17.75 -8.11 5.99
C ILE A 109 -18.16 -6.64 6.11
N ALA A 110 -18.15 -6.09 7.33
CA ALA A 110 -18.35 -4.66 7.52
C ALA A 110 -17.08 -3.87 7.17
N LYS A 111 -17.23 -2.58 6.87
CA LYS A 111 -16.10 -1.70 6.55
C LYS A 111 -15.24 -1.44 7.78
N GLU A 112 -15.86 -1.39 8.95
CA GLU A 112 -15.26 -1.05 10.24
C GLU A 112 -14.48 -2.22 10.84
N ASP A 113 -14.82 -3.45 10.46
CA ASP A 113 -14.19 -4.67 10.97
C ASP A 113 -12.76 -4.88 10.46
N VAL A 114 -12.36 -4.11 9.44
CA VAL A 114 -11.22 -4.45 8.61
C VAL A 114 -10.37 -3.23 8.24
N SER A 115 -9.15 -3.17 8.77
CA SER A 115 -8.12 -2.24 8.28
C SER A 115 -7.39 -2.82 7.07
N ILE A 116 -7.54 -2.15 5.92
CA ILE A 116 -6.84 -2.50 4.67
C ILE A 116 -5.32 -2.45 4.86
N LEU A 117 -4.80 -1.42 5.53
CA LEU A 117 -3.35 -1.28 5.76
C LEU A 117 -2.80 -2.47 6.56
N THR A 118 -3.52 -2.90 7.59
CA THR A 118 -3.14 -4.08 8.38
C THR A 118 -3.17 -5.36 7.54
N ILE A 119 -4.18 -5.54 6.70
CA ILE A 119 -4.25 -6.71 5.81
C ILE A 119 -3.07 -6.76 4.84
N LEU A 120 -2.69 -5.62 4.28
CA LEU A 120 -1.59 -5.55 3.32
C LEU A 120 -0.29 -6.08 3.92
N GLN A 121 -0.08 -5.90 5.23
CA GLN A 121 1.10 -6.37 5.95
C GLN A 121 1.10 -7.89 6.20
N LYS A 122 -0.07 -8.57 6.19
CA LYS A 122 -0.16 -10.01 6.48
C LYS A 122 0.39 -10.88 5.35
N SER A 123 0.79 -12.11 5.68
CA SER A 123 1.28 -13.06 4.68
C SER A 123 0.18 -13.40 3.66
N GLU A 124 0.58 -13.87 2.47
CA GLU A 124 -0.37 -14.31 1.45
C GLU A 124 -1.22 -15.49 1.93
N LYS A 125 -0.61 -16.48 2.58
CA LYS A 125 -1.32 -17.60 3.18
C LYS A 125 -2.44 -17.13 4.11
N TRP A 126 -2.12 -16.25 5.06
CA TRP A 126 -3.11 -15.72 6.00
C TRP A 126 -4.24 -14.99 5.29
N PHE A 127 -3.90 -14.18 4.27
CA PHE A 127 -4.90 -13.45 3.49
C PHE A 127 -5.85 -14.39 2.74
N LEU A 128 -5.29 -15.41 2.08
CA LEU A 128 -6.06 -16.41 1.33
C LEU A 128 -7.00 -17.18 2.26
N GLU A 129 -6.50 -17.70 3.38
CA GLU A 129 -7.32 -18.45 4.34
C GLU A 129 -8.45 -17.59 4.92
N ARG A 130 -8.17 -16.33 5.27
CA ARG A 130 -9.12 -15.48 5.99
C ARG A 130 -10.18 -14.83 5.10
N PHE A 131 -9.83 -14.48 3.85
CA PHE A 131 -10.70 -13.69 2.98
C PHE A 131 -11.02 -14.36 1.65
N VAL A 132 -10.18 -15.28 1.17
CA VAL A 132 -10.42 -15.94 -0.12
C VAL A 132 -11.15 -17.26 0.05
N ILE A 133 -10.49 -18.22 0.71
CA ILE A 133 -11.02 -19.58 0.90
C ILE A 133 -12.27 -19.55 1.79
N LYS A 134 -12.24 -18.76 2.87
CA LYS A 134 -13.38 -18.63 3.80
C LYS A 134 -14.69 -18.24 3.11
N TYR A 135 -14.62 -17.39 2.09
CA TYR A 135 -15.80 -16.84 1.41
C TYR A 135 -16.03 -17.40 0.00
N GLN A 136 -15.25 -18.42 -0.39
CA GLN A 136 -15.28 -18.96 -1.74
C GLN A 136 -16.62 -19.63 -2.08
N GLU A 137 -17.31 -20.22 -1.10
CA GLU A 137 -18.63 -20.83 -1.34
C GLU A 137 -19.71 -19.78 -1.62
N GLN A 138 -19.64 -18.63 -0.95
CA GLN A 138 -20.58 -17.52 -1.16
C GLN A 138 -20.23 -16.71 -2.40
N VAL A 139 -18.93 -16.61 -2.73
CA VAL A 139 -18.43 -15.88 -3.90
C VAL A 139 -17.46 -16.79 -4.68
N PRO A 140 -17.96 -17.72 -5.51
CA PRO A 140 -17.13 -18.73 -6.21
C PRO A 140 -16.05 -18.13 -7.12
N GLU A 141 -16.32 -16.94 -7.66
CA GLU A 141 -15.41 -16.19 -8.52
C GLU A 141 -14.22 -15.59 -7.78
N LEU A 142 -14.21 -15.55 -6.45
CA LEU A 142 -13.23 -14.77 -5.67
C LEU A 142 -11.80 -15.32 -5.76
N LEU A 143 -11.64 -16.65 -5.82
CA LEU A 143 -10.33 -17.29 -6.02
C LEU A 143 -9.80 -17.05 -7.44
N THR A 144 -10.65 -17.20 -8.44
CA THR A 144 -10.33 -16.92 -9.86
C THR A 144 -9.96 -15.45 -10.02
N SER A 145 -10.76 -14.57 -9.42
CA SER A 145 -10.57 -13.12 -9.40
C SER A 145 -9.25 -12.67 -8.78
N TYR A 146 -8.88 -13.27 -7.64
CA TYR A 146 -7.61 -12.95 -6.98
C TYR A 146 -6.40 -13.43 -7.82
N LYS A 147 -6.48 -14.61 -8.43
CA LYS A 147 -5.42 -15.15 -9.30
C LYS A 147 -5.28 -14.38 -10.61
N GLU A 148 -6.39 -13.99 -11.20
CA GLU A 148 -6.44 -13.15 -12.41
C GLU A 148 -6.14 -11.67 -12.13
N LYS A 149 -5.94 -11.30 -10.85
CA LYS A 149 -5.64 -9.94 -10.39
C LYS A 149 -6.68 -8.93 -10.86
N ILE A 150 -7.95 -9.19 -10.54
CA ILE A 150 -9.05 -8.30 -10.91
C ILE A 150 -8.75 -6.84 -10.55
N SER A 151 -8.85 -5.98 -11.56
CA SER A 151 -8.79 -4.53 -11.43
C SER A 151 -10.08 -4.02 -10.78
N LEU A 152 -9.97 -2.97 -9.94
CA LEU A 152 -11.14 -2.33 -9.35
C LEU A 152 -12.11 -1.78 -10.43
N ALA A 153 -11.60 -1.48 -11.63
CA ALA A 153 -12.40 -1.08 -12.78
C ALA A 153 -13.48 -2.14 -13.13
N LYS A 154 -13.16 -3.43 -13.00
CA LYS A 154 -14.12 -4.53 -13.23
C LYS A 154 -15.16 -4.67 -12.11
N ILE A 155 -14.89 -4.11 -10.92
CA ILE A 155 -15.80 -4.09 -9.76
C ILE A 155 -16.69 -2.82 -9.79
N GLY A 156 -16.66 -2.03 -10.87
CA GLY A 156 -17.45 -0.80 -11.00
C GLY A 156 -16.94 0.36 -10.13
N LEU A 157 -15.76 0.22 -9.54
CA LEU A 157 -15.09 1.26 -8.79
C LEU A 157 -14.09 1.95 -9.73
N GLY A 158 -14.51 3.08 -10.29
CA GLY A 158 -13.81 3.83 -11.33
C GLY A 158 -12.30 3.93 -11.10
N LEU A 159 -11.56 3.07 -11.81
CA LEU A 159 -10.19 3.31 -12.20
C LEU A 159 -10.23 3.45 -13.71
N ASP A 160 -10.29 4.70 -14.19
CA ASP A 160 -10.13 4.97 -15.61
C ASP A 160 -8.79 4.36 -16.05
N GLU A 161 -8.86 3.47 -17.05
CA GLU A 161 -7.69 2.89 -17.72
C GLU A 161 -6.90 4.00 -18.43
N ARG A 162 -6.09 4.77 -17.71
CA ARG A 162 -5.04 5.59 -18.32
C ARG A 162 -3.69 4.89 -18.18
N GLY A 163 -3.49 3.95 -19.08
CA GLY A 163 -2.22 3.27 -19.26
C GLY A 163 -2.09 2.45 -20.55
N GLY A 164 -3.03 2.57 -21.49
CA GLY A 164 -2.83 2.10 -22.85
C GLY A 164 -2.02 3.12 -23.65
N VAL A 165 -0.70 2.97 -23.70
CA VAL A 165 0.07 3.48 -24.84
C VAL A 165 0.50 2.29 -25.66
N LYS A 166 -0.32 1.97 -26.66
CA LYS A 166 0.17 1.42 -27.93
C LYS A 166 0.72 2.59 -28.76
N GLN A 167 1.57 2.21 -29.72
CA GLN A 167 2.15 2.95 -30.86
C GLN A 167 3.58 3.43 -30.61
N VAL A 168 4.58 3.11 -31.43
CA VAL A 168 4.72 2.31 -32.67
C VAL A 168 6.04 1.56 -32.58
#